data_AF-A8S696-F1
#
_entry.id   AF-A8S696-F1
#
_cell.length_a   1.000
_cell.length_b   1.000
_cell.length_c   1.000
_cell.angle_alpha   90.00
_cell.angle_beta   90.00
_cell.angle_gamma   90.00
#
_symmetry.space_group_name_H-M   'P 1'
#
loop_
_entity.id
_entity.type
_entity.pdbx_description
1 polymer ?
#
loop_
_entity_poly.entity_id
_entity_poly.type
_entity_poly.pdbx_seq_one_letter_code
_entity_poly.pdbx_strand_id
1 'polypeptide(L)'
;MIMLTGCGNPAEEVLKEIETGDAAKAQQIYEKKVSGDSSAEKMVEDGLAPVLETILEQYNTGDVTKDYVNQQFDIYRSMIGETATFVDAEKCLLELETSKKNFEKGIEFQTAGDTISAYNSFSGVIETDVNYETAKGYMEAIQKQNNEQAQVLMAQAEELFEQQKYQDAFNTAQKAYKLSGDNVKYEDFSRKIIECLATQCEIQNPEAIQTEDMRGRQAWCLRCDGINGVNLNELSDKQIIKTFKEFREIYHRTFDPYGSLSSSFGNTTIGDFYCAGKWYDIHIDDSFGKNDYVEVYSESEQQERVKANVTAAENPVPHSPSGWTTGGPSTKNSDEDSVSDSGSQEYQNALTKGLKYANQLFMSKQAVYDQLTSSYGEGFSEDAAQYAIDHMTDVDWNANALEKAKQYYYKMDMSKKAIYDQLTSSYGEQFTSSQAQYAIDHLE
;
A
#
# COMPACT_ATOMS: atom_id res chain seq x y z
N MET A 1 68.42 -41.39 11.89
CA MET A 1 68.53 -40.00 11.37
C MET A 1 67.36 -39.82 10.44
N ILE A 2 66.16 -39.62 11.01
CA ILE A 2 65.45 -38.33 11.05
C ILE A 2 65.48 -37.65 9.67
N MET A 3 64.31 -37.59 9.03
CA MET A 3 63.60 -36.34 8.70
C MET A 3 62.11 -36.67 8.50
N LEU A 4 61.40 -36.77 9.62
CA LEU A 4 60.02 -36.28 9.72
C LEU A 4 60.13 -34.77 9.67
N THR A 5 59.82 -34.14 8.54
CA THR A 5 59.63 -32.68 8.45
C THR A 5 58.36 -32.41 7.65
N GLY A 6 57.36 -31.94 8.40
CA GLY A 6 55.95 -31.65 8.08
C GLY A 6 55.55 -31.51 6.61
N CYS A 7 54.69 -32.41 6.16
CA CYS A 7 53.66 -32.00 5.20
C CYS A 7 52.64 -31.18 5.99
N GLY A 8 52.75 -29.86 5.91
CA GLY A 8 51.66 -28.97 6.34
C GLY A 8 50.41 -29.28 5.53
N ASN A 9 49.24 -29.01 6.10
CA ASN A 9 48.00 -29.15 5.36
C ASN A 9 48.04 -28.21 4.15
N PRO A 10 47.83 -28.68 2.90
CA PRO A 10 47.84 -27.82 1.71
C PRO A 10 46.89 -26.63 1.81
N ALA A 11 45.76 -26.76 2.51
CA ALA A 11 44.84 -25.65 2.76
C ALA A 11 45.46 -24.56 3.64
N GLU A 12 46.19 -24.94 4.71
CA GLU A 12 46.91 -24.00 5.57
C GLU A 12 48.05 -23.30 4.83
N GLU A 13 48.70 -24.00 3.89
CA GLU A 13 49.71 -23.39 3.02
C GLU A 13 49.09 -22.30 2.13
N VAL A 14 47.91 -22.54 1.54
CA VAL A 14 47.21 -21.53 0.73
C VAL A 14 46.78 -20.32 1.57
N LEU A 15 46.15 -20.55 2.72
CA LEU A 15 45.67 -19.48 3.62
C LEU A 15 46.81 -18.58 4.12
N LYS A 16 47.98 -19.16 4.41
CA LYS A 16 49.16 -18.38 4.80
C LYS A 16 49.66 -17.46 3.69
N GLU A 17 49.70 -17.95 2.45
CA GLU A 17 50.16 -17.12 1.33
C GLU A 17 49.13 -16.01 1.02
N ILE A 18 47.83 -16.29 1.20
CA ILE A 18 46.74 -15.30 1.20
C ILE A 18 46.99 -14.19 2.23
N GLU A 19 47.27 -14.54 3.50
CA GLU A 19 47.57 -13.55 4.55
C GLU A 19 48.80 -12.68 4.22
N THR A 20 49.79 -13.25 3.54
CA THR A 20 51.00 -12.51 3.14
C THR A 20 50.85 -11.69 1.85
N GLY A 21 49.73 -11.83 1.15
CA GLY A 21 49.43 -11.13 -0.10
C GLY A 21 50.13 -11.70 -1.34
N ASP A 22 50.72 -12.91 -1.29
CA ASP A 22 51.36 -13.56 -2.45
C ASP A 22 50.34 -14.41 -3.23
N ALA A 23 49.50 -13.72 -3.98
CA ALA A 23 48.42 -14.30 -4.78
C ALA A 23 48.87 -15.39 -5.76
N ALA A 24 50.00 -15.16 -6.43
CA ALA A 24 50.51 -16.08 -7.45
C ALA A 24 50.98 -17.39 -6.81
N LYS A 25 51.60 -17.31 -5.63
CA LYS A 25 52.05 -18.49 -4.89
C LYS A 25 50.89 -19.26 -4.27
N ALA A 26 49.90 -18.56 -3.71
CA ALA A 26 48.67 -19.17 -3.22
C ALA A 26 47.93 -19.94 -4.33
N GLN A 27 47.74 -19.32 -5.51
CA GLN A 27 47.13 -19.97 -6.68
C GLN A 27 47.91 -21.23 -7.10
N GLN A 28 49.25 -21.12 -7.20
CA GLN A 28 50.08 -22.26 -7.59
C GLN A 28 49.95 -23.44 -6.62
N ILE A 29 49.84 -23.18 -5.31
CA ILE A 29 49.66 -24.23 -4.31
C ILE A 29 48.25 -24.82 -4.42
N TYR A 30 47.23 -23.98 -4.59
CA TYR A 30 45.84 -24.39 -4.72
C TYR A 30 45.65 -25.33 -5.92
N GLU A 31 46.08 -24.93 -7.11
CA GLU A 31 45.97 -25.74 -8.35
C GLU A 31 46.70 -27.09 -8.24
N LYS A 32 47.85 -27.13 -7.55
CA LYS A 32 48.69 -28.34 -7.47
C LYS A 32 48.30 -29.29 -6.36
N LYS A 33 47.74 -28.80 -5.25
CA LYS A 33 47.61 -29.57 -4.01
C LYS A 33 46.23 -29.53 -3.36
N VAL A 34 45.35 -28.62 -3.75
CA VAL A 34 44.01 -28.45 -3.14
C VAL A 34 42.91 -28.80 -4.13
N SER A 35 43.02 -28.35 -5.38
CA SER A 35 42.00 -28.56 -6.41
C SER A 35 41.71 -30.05 -6.64
N GLY A 36 40.42 -30.40 -6.59
CA GLY A 36 39.92 -31.77 -6.73
C GLY A 36 39.86 -32.58 -5.43
N ASP A 37 40.31 -32.01 -4.29
CA ASP A 37 40.10 -32.56 -2.95
C ASP A 37 39.06 -31.72 -2.21
N SER A 38 37.81 -32.20 -2.19
CA SER A 38 36.69 -31.47 -1.58
C SER A 38 36.87 -31.18 -0.09
N SER A 39 37.67 -31.97 0.63
CA SER A 39 37.97 -31.68 2.04
C SER A 39 38.96 -30.52 2.16
N ALA A 40 39.99 -30.50 1.32
CA ALA A 40 40.97 -29.43 1.33
C ALA A 40 40.39 -28.11 0.78
N GLU A 41 39.56 -28.18 -0.26
CA GLU A 41 38.84 -27.02 -0.83
C GLU A 41 37.96 -26.36 0.24
N LYS A 42 37.16 -27.16 0.96
CA LYS A 42 36.32 -26.66 2.05
C LYS A 42 37.14 -26.02 3.18
N MET A 43 38.31 -26.57 3.52
CA MET A 43 39.18 -25.97 4.53
C MET A 43 39.74 -24.61 4.11
N VAL A 44 39.99 -24.41 2.81
CA VAL A 44 40.38 -23.09 2.28
C VAL A 44 39.19 -22.12 2.33
N GLU A 45 37.98 -22.56 1.96
CA GLU A 45 36.76 -21.73 2.06
C GLU A 45 36.48 -21.29 3.50
N ASP A 46 36.49 -22.23 4.44
CA ASP A 46 36.25 -21.97 5.87
C ASP A 46 37.32 -21.01 6.45
N GLY A 47 38.56 -21.08 5.96
CA GLY A 47 39.64 -20.19 6.37
C GLY A 47 39.63 -18.81 5.70
N LEU A 48 39.03 -18.69 4.52
CA LEU A 48 38.93 -17.43 3.79
C LEU A 48 37.79 -16.55 4.30
N ALA A 49 36.68 -17.14 4.76
CA ALA A 49 35.54 -16.42 5.32
C ALA A 49 35.93 -15.28 6.31
N PRO A 50 36.75 -15.51 7.36
CA PRO A 50 37.14 -14.44 8.28
C PRO A 50 38.01 -13.35 7.65
N VAL A 51 38.75 -13.66 6.57
CA VAL A 51 39.54 -12.65 5.83
C VAL A 51 38.61 -11.72 5.06
N LEU A 52 37.60 -12.28 4.38
CA LEU A 52 36.59 -11.51 3.66
C LEU A 52 35.75 -10.67 4.63
N GLU A 53 35.35 -11.24 5.77
CA GLU A 53 34.67 -10.50 6.85
C GLU A 53 35.50 -9.31 7.35
N THR A 54 36.81 -9.50 7.56
CA THR A 54 37.71 -8.42 8.00
C THR A 54 37.78 -7.30 6.96
N ILE A 55 37.83 -7.63 5.66
CA ILE A 55 37.86 -6.63 4.58
C ILE A 55 36.53 -5.85 4.53
N LEU A 56 35.40 -6.54 4.70
CA LEU A 56 34.09 -5.91 4.77
C LEU A 56 33.93 -5.03 6.01
N GLU A 57 34.50 -5.44 7.15
CA GLU A 57 34.54 -4.63 8.38
C GLU A 57 35.35 -3.35 8.15
N GLN A 58 36.54 -3.44 7.54
CA GLN A 58 37.34 -2.27 7.17
C GLN A 58 36.61 -1.33 6.21
N TYR A 59 35.85 -1.88 5.27
CA TYR A 59 35.00 -1.05 4.40
C TYR A 59 33.88 -0.39 5.19
N ASN A 60 33.29 -1.13 6.11
CA ASN A 60 32.20 -0.65 6.94
C ASN A 60 32.65 0.50 7.86
N THR A 61 33.84 0.43 8.45
CA THR A 61 34.43 1.50 9.26
C THR A 61 34.96 2.67 8.43
N GLY A 62 35.05 2.51 7.11
CA GLY A 62 35.58 3.52 6.19
C GLY A 62 37.11 3.54 6.11
N ASP A 63 37.78 2.52 6.64
CA ASP A 63 39.24 2.37 6.58
C ASP A 63 39.74 2.05 5.16
N VAL A 64 38.89 1.39 4.35
CA VAL A 64 39.18 1.07 2.94
C VAL A 64 38.04 1.46 2.00
N THR A 65 38.36 1.64 0.73
CA THR A 65 37.36 1.98 -0.32
C THR A 65 36.71 0.73 -0.91
N LYS A 66 35.55 0.88 -1.54
CA LYS A 66 34.91 -0.20 -2.31
C LYS A 66 35.83 -0.74 -3.41
N ASP A 67 36.58 0.14 -4.09
CA ASP A 67 37.54 -0.28 -5.11
C ASP A 67 38.64 -1.19 -4.52
N TYR A 68 39.08 -0.92 -3.29
CA TYR A 68 40.00 -1.79 -2.58
C TYR A 68 39.37 -3.16 -2.29
N VAL A 69 38.13 -3.18 -1.77
CA VAL A 69 37.41 -4.45 -1.52
C VAL A 69 37.29 -5.27 -2.80
N ASN A 70 36.84 -4.66 -3.89
CA ASN A 70 36.71 -5.34 -5.19
C ASN A 70 38.05 -5.87 -5.69
N GLN A 71 39.14 -5.10 -5.58
CA GLN A 71 40.48 -5.57 -5.94
C GLN A 71 40.91 -6.78 -5.10
N GLN A 72 40.64 -6.78 -3.79
CA GLN A 72 40.93 -7.93 -2.93
C GLN A 72 40.08 -9.14 -3.32
N PHE A 73 38.79 -8.95 -3.57
CA PHE A 73 37.88 -10.02 -3.99
C PHE A 73 38.32 -10.64 -5.32
N ASP A 74 38.71 -9.83 -6.31
CA ASP A 74 39.25 -10.31 -7.59
C ASP A 74 40.57 -11.07 -7.43
N ILE A 75 41.45 -10.58 -6.55
CA ILE A 75 42.70 -11.26 -6.22
C ILE A 75 42.40 -12.65 -5.66
N TYR A 76 41.52 -12.78 -4.67
CA TYR A 76 41.19 -14.09 -4.09
C TYR A 76 40.42 -15.00 -5.05
N ARG A 77 39.46 -14.46 -5.82
CA ARG A 77 38.73 -15.18 -6.87
C ARG A 77 39.69 -15.78 -7.90
N SER A 78 40.76 -15.07 -8.26
CA SER A 78 41.77 -15.58 -9.19
C SER A 78 42.56 -16.78 -8.64
N MET A 79 42.62 -16.95 -7.31
CA MET A 79 43.37 -18.03 -6.66
C MET A 79 42.57 -19.31 -6.50
N ILE A 80 41.29 -19.20 -6.14
CA ILE A 80 40.48 -20.35 -5.71
C ILE A 80 39.18 -20.53 -6.52
N GLY A 81 38.90 -19.62 -7.46
CA GLY A 81 37.67 -19.62 -8.25
C GLY A 81 36.47 -18.99 -7.52
N GLU A 82 35.30 -19.12 -8.13
CA GLU A 82 34.03 -18.65 -7.55
C GLU A 82 33.50 -19.68 -6.53
N THR A 83 33.27 -19.27 -5.30
CA THR A 83 32.80 -20.13 -4.20
C THR A 83 31.54 -19.54 -3.56
N ALA A 84 30.81 -20.35 -2.77
CA ALA A 84 29.64 -19.86 -2.04
C ALA A 84 30.00 -18.70 -1.07
N THR A 85 31.18 -18.78 -0.43
CA THR A 85 31.67 -17.74 0.48
C THR A 85 31.89 -16.40 -0.22
N PHE A 86 32.32 -16.38 -1.49
CA PHE A 86 32.41 -15.13 -2.25
C PHE A 86 31.04 -14.56 -2.58
N VAL A 87 30.10 -15.39 -3.03
CA VAL A 87 28.74 -14.95 -3.33
C VAL A 87 28.11 -14.32 -2.09
N ASP A 88 28.30 -14.93 -0.92
CA ASP A 88 27.84 -14.38 0.35
C ASP A 88 28.55 -13.06 0.70
N ALA A 89 29.88 -12.97 0.53
CA ALA A 89 30.63 -11.75 0.81
C ALA A 89 30.27 -10.59 -0.14
N GLU A 90 30.03 -10.85 -1.43
CA GLU A 90 29.55 -9.87 -2.39
C GLU A 90 28.14 -9.38 -2.08
N LYS A 91 27.27 -10.29 -1.64
CA LYS A 91 25.94 -9.93 -1.15
C LYS A 91 26.04 -9.01 0.07
N CYS A 92 26.88 -9.35 1.05
CA CYS A 92 27.12 -8.50 2.22
C CYS A 92 27.66 -7.12 1.83
N LEU A 93 28.58 -7.05 0.86
CA LEU A 93 29.09 -5.79 0.33
C LEU A 93 27.97 -4.93 -0.28
N LEU A 94 27.08 -5.53 -1.08
CA LEU A 94 25.95 -4.84 -1.71
C LEU A 94 24.93 -4.33 -0.68
N GLU A 95 24.64 -5.12 0.34
CA GLU A 95 23.76 -4.74 1.46
C GLU A 95 24.37 -3.56 2.24
N LEU A 96 25.67 -3.61 2.57
CA LEU A 96 26.39 -2.52 3.24
C LEU A 96 26.42 -1.24 2.38
N GLU A 97 26.66 -1.35 1.08
CA GLU A 97 26.64 -0.18 0.17
C GLU A 97 25.25 0.49 0.16
N THR A 98 24.20 -0.33 0.07
CA THR A 98 22.82 0.16 0.09
C THR A 98 22.50 0.85 1.42
N SER A 99 22.92 0.25 2.54
CA SER A 99 22.78 0.80 3.88
C SER A 99 23.50 2.14 4.05
N LYS A 100 24.75 2.26 3.61
CA LYS A 100 25.53 3.50 3.69
C LYS A 100 24.90 4.63 2.88
N LYS A 101 24.43 4.33 1.67
CA LYS A 101 23.71 5.28 0.82
C LYS A 101 22.39 5.74 1.45
N ASN A 102 21.68 4.84 2.13
CA ASN A 102 20.48 5.16 2.88
C ASN A 102 20.79 6.10 4.05
N PHE A 103 21.89 5.89 4.77
CA PHE A 103 22.33 6.81 5.82
C PHE A 103 22.65 8.21 5.27
N GLU A 104 23.43 8.31 4.19
CA GLU A 104 23.78 9.58 3.55
C GLU A 104 22.52 10.35 3.11
N LYS A 105 21.59 9.68 2.43
CA LYS A 105 20.30 10.27 2.05
C LYS A 105 19.48 10.71 3.25
N GLY A 106 19.50 9.94 4.34
CA GLY A 106 18.84 10.32 5.59
C GLY A 106 19.33 11.67 6.10
N ILE A 107 20.65 11.90 6.08
CA ILE A 107 21.26 13.18 6.46
C ILE A 107 20.86 14.31 5.49
N GLU A 108 20.84 14.04 4.19
CA GLU A 108 20.43 15.02 3.18
C GLU A 108 18.97 15.47 3.40
N PHE A 109 18.04 14.52 3.53
CA PHE A 109 16.63 14.83 3.78
C PHE A 109 16.41 15.53 5.11
N GLN A 110 17.12 15.12 6.16
CA GLN A 110 17.04 15.76 7.46
C GLN A 110 17.53 17.21 7.39
N THR A 111 18.62 17.48 6.69
CA THR A 111 19.17 18.83 6.49
C THR A 111 18.22 19.70 5.68
N ALA A 112 17.50 19.10 4.72
CA ALA A 112 16.44 19.77 3.96
C ALA A 112 15.13 19.99 4.75
N GLY A 113 15.01 19.40 5.94
CA GLY A 113 13.79 19.45 6.77
C GLY A 113 12.69 18.47 6.35
N ASP A 114 12.96 17.55 5.44
CA ASP A 114 12.03 16.47 5.06
C ASP A 114 12.17 15.28 6.02
N THR A 115 11.48 15.37 7.15
CA THR A 115 11.59 14.39 8.23
C THR A 115 11.03 13.01 7.86
N ILE A 116 10.07 12.93 6.94
CA ILE A 116 9.48 11.65 6.49
C ILE A 116 10.48 10.89 5.62
N SER A 117 11.03 11.55 4.60
CA SER A 117 12.03 10.93 3.72
C SER A 117 13.31 10.61 4.49
N ALA A 118 13.69 11.44 5.47
CA ALA A 118 14.80 11.17 6.38
C ALA A 118 14.57 9.89 7.20
N TYR A 119 13.42 9.78 7.88
CA TYR A 119 13.08 8.59 8.68
C TYR A 119 13.10 7.31 7.83
N ASN A 120 12.48 7.34 6.65
CA ASN A 120 12.44 6.19 5.73
C ASN A 120 13.83 5.81 5.20
N SER A 121 14.73 6.78 5.04
CA SER A 121 16.10 6.49 4.63
C SER A 121 16.90 5.88 5.78
N PHE A 122 16.80 6.45 7.00
CA PHE A 122 17.46 5.90 8.17
C PHE A 122 16.96 4.49 8.56
N SER A 123 15.68 4.18 8.35
CA SER A 123 15.15 2.83 8.62
C SER A 123 15.70 1.76 7.67
N GLY A 124 16.27 2.16 6.53
CA GLY A 124 16.97 1.28 5.60
C GLY A 124 18.45 1.04 5.94
N VAL A 125 18.95 1.55 7.07
CA VAL A 125 20.31 1.29 7.56
C VAL A 125 20.28 -0.01 8.36
N ILE A 126 21.12 -0.97 7.97
CA ILE A 126 21.13 -2.32 8.56
C ILE A 126 21.97 -2.38 9.83
N GLU A 127 21.68 -3.32 10.73
CA GLU A 127 22.33 -3.45 12.05
C GLU A 127 23.86 -3.64 11.96
N THR A 128 24.34 -4.26 10.89
CA THR A 128 25.77 -4.47 10.66
C THR A 128 26.50 -3.23 10.17
N ASP A 129 25.81 -2.16 9.76
CA ASP A 129 26.45 -0.89 9.36
C ASP A 129 26.94 -0.13 10.60
N VAL A 130 28.15 0.42 10.54
CA VAL A 130 28.73 1.25 11.62
C VAL A 130 27.83 2.44 11.98
N ASN A 131 27.01 2.91 11.04
CA ASN A 131 26.11 4.05 11.23
C ASN A 131 24.77 3.68 11.86
N TYR A 132 24.47 2.40 12.11
CA TYR A 132 23.16 1.93 12.55
C TYR A 132 22.64 2.63 13.82
N GLU A 133 23.43 2.64 14.89
CA GLU A 133 23.01 3.28 16.15
C GLU A 133 22.83 4.80 15.99
N THR A 134 23.60 5.42 15.10
CA THR A 134 23.45 6.85 14.79
C THR A 134 22.15 7.09 14.01
N ALA A 135 21.85 6.28 13.01
CA ALA A 135 20.62 6.31 12.23
C ALA A 135 19.38 6.15 13.12
N LYS A 136 19.43 5.17 14.04
CA LYS A 136 18.40 4.94 15.05
C LYS A 136 18.20 6.15 15.97
N GLY A 137 19.28 6.76 16.44
CA GLY A 137 19.22 8.00 17.23
C GLY A 137 18.54 9.16 16.48
N TYR A 138 18.79 9.30 15.18
CA TYR A 138 18.08 10.28 14.35
C TYR A 138 16.59 9.95 14.21
N MET A 139 16.24 8.69 13.98
CA MET A 139 14.84 8.25 13.90
C MET A 139 14.07 8.53 15.19
N GLU A 140 14.67 8.25 16.35
CA GLU A 140 14.07 8.54 17.66
C GLU A 140 13.84 10.04 17.87
N ALA A 141 14.82 10.88 17.46
CA ALA A 141 14.69 12.33 17.53
C ALA A 141 13.57 12.86 16.61
N ILE A 142 13.50 12.35 15.37
CA ILE A 142 12.44 12.70 14.41
C ILE A 142 11.07 12.31 14.98
N GLN A 143 10.93 11.08 15.47
CA GLN A 143 9.67 10.60 16.03
C GLN A 143 9.23 11.45 17.23
N LYS A 144 10.17 11.82 18.11
CA LYS A 144 9.90 12.70 19.24
C LYS A 144 9.38 14.06 18.77
N GLN A 145 10.06 14.69 17.81
CA GLN A 145 9.64 15.97 17.23
C GLN A 145 8.24 15.87 16.58
N ASN A 146 7.99 14.83 15.79
CA ASN A 146 6.70 14.59 15.16
C ASN A 146 5.59 14.42 16.20
N ASN A 147 5.86 13.71 17.30
CA ASN A 147 4.91 13.53 18.40
C ASN A 147 4.61 14.85 19.13
N GLU A 148 5.63 15.68 19.38
CA GLU A 148 5.44 17.02 19.98
C GLU A 148 4.58 17.91 19.05
N GLN A 149 4.86 17.91 17.74
CA GLN A 149 4.06 18.66 16.76
C GLN A 149 2.63 18.12 16.64
N ALA A 150 2.44 16.80 16.69
CA ALA A 150 1.12 16.17 16.68
C ALA A 150 0.29 16.58 17.90
N GLN A 151 0.90 16.71 19.09
CA GLN A 151 0.21 17.20 20.28
C GLN A 151 -0.28 18.64 20.12
N VAL A 152 0.56 19.52 19.54
CA VAL A 152 0.17 20.90 19.24
C VAL A 152 -0.99 20.96 18.25
N LEU A 153 -0.94 20.16 17.18
CA LEU A 153 -2.01 20.07 16.19
C LEU A 153 -3.31 19.54 16.81
N MET A 154 -3.25 18.55 17.70
CA MET A 154 -4.44 18.07 18.41
C MET A 154 -5.05 19.15 19.31
N ALA A 155 -4.23 19.93 20.01
CA ALA A 155 -4.73 21.06 20.80
C ALA A 155 -5.42 22.13 19.92
N GLN A 156 -4.87 22.40 18.73
CA GLN A 156 -5.50 23.29 17.75
C GLN A 156 -6.81 22.71 17.20
N ALA A 157 -6.85 21.39 16.95
CA ALA A 157 -8.06 20.71 16.51
C ALA A 157 -9.17 20.84 17.57
N GLU A 158 -8.84 20.69 18.85
CA GLU A 158 -9.77 20.91 19.97
C GLU A 158 -10.30 22.36 20.02
N GLU A 159 -9.44 23.36 19.83
CA GLU A 159 -9.86 24.76 19.78
C GLU A 159 -10.83 25.03 18.60
N LEU A 160 -10.53 24.47 17.42
CA LEU A 160 -11.41 24.55 16.24
C LEU A 160 -12.74 23.83 16.47
N PHE A 161 -12.72 22.71 17.19
CA PHE A 161 -13.92 21.98 17.59
C PHE A 161 -14.81 22.84 18.50
N GLU A 162 -14.24 23.51 19.51
CA GLU A 162 -14.98 24.43 20.40
C GLU A 162 -15.60 25.61 19.63
N GLN A 163 -14.94 26.05 18.56
CA GLN A 163 -15.46 27.07 17.63
C GLN A 163 -16.51 26.53 16.63
N GLN A 164 -16.90 25.25 16.74
CA GLN A 164 -17.82 24.55 15.83
C GLN A 164 -17.33 24.50 14.37
N LYS A 165 -16.02 24.62 14.15
CA LYS A 165 -15.37 24.48 12.83
C LYS A 165 -14.95 23.03 12.60
N TYR A 166 -15.92 22.12 12.55
CA TYR A 166 -15.67 20.68 12.59
C TYR A 166 -14.80 20.15 11.44
N GLN A 167 -14.97 20.71 10.24
CA GLN A 167 -14.16 20.31 9.08
C GLN A 167 -12.69 20.68 9.27
N ASP A 168 -12.41 21.91 9.71
CA ASP A 168 -11.04 22.36 9.99
C ASP A 168 -10.44 21.59 11.17
N ALA A 169 -11.25 21.32 12.20
CA ALA A 169 -10.87 20.50 13.35
C ALA A 169 -10.46 19.08 12.91
N PHE A 170 -11.30 18.41 12.11
CA PHE A 170 -11.03 17.08 11.57
C PHE A 170 -9.77 17.06 10.70
N ASN A 171 -9.65 18.00 9.76
CA ASN A 171 -8.47 18.13 8.90
C ASN A 171 -7.18 18.35 9.71
N THR A 172 -7.27 19.11 10.81
CA THR A 172 -6.13 19.37 11.70
C THR A 172 -5.76 18.13 12.52
N ALA A 173 -6.74 17.41 13.05
CA ALA A 173 -6.53 16.13 13.72
C ALA A 173 -5.92 15.08 12.78
N GLN A 174 -6.34 15.06 11.51
CA GLN A 174 -5.75 14.17 10.49
C GLN A 174 -4.27 14.48 10.23
N LYS A 175 -3.87 15.77 10.26
CA LYS A 175 -2.45 16.14 10.18
C LYS A 175 -1.67 15.65 11.39
N ALA A 176 -2.24 15.74 12.59
CA ALA A 176 -1.63 15.19 13.80
C ALA A 176 -1.43 13.68 13.70
N TYR A 177 -2.46 12.95 13.27
CA TYR A 177 -2.41 11.51 13.03
C TYR A 177 -1.31 11.12 12.03
N LYS A 178 -1.18 11.84 10.91
CA LYS A 178 -0.13 11.57 9.91
C LYS A 178 1.30 11.70 10.47
N LEU A 179 1.50 12.51 11.52
CA LEU A 179 2.80 12.68 12.16
C LEU A 179 3.07 11.64 13.26
N SER A 180 2.06 11.33 14.08
CA SER A 180 2.23 10.45 15.24
C SER A 180 1.91 8.98 15.00
N GLY A 181 1.05 8.67 14.02
CA GLY A 181 0.44 7.35 13.85
C GLY A 181 -0.54 6.96 14.97
N ASP A 182 -0.92 7.90 15.85
CA ASP A 182 -1.79 7.62 17.01
C ASP A 182 -3.26 7.51 16.57
N ASN A 183 -3.64 6.31 16.12
CA ASN A 183 -4.99 6.04 15.63
C ASN A 183 -6.06 6.19 16.72
N VAL A 184 -5.72 5.83 17.97
CA VAL A 184 -6.67 5.89 19.09
C VAL A 184 -7.13 7.34 19.32
N LYS A 185 -6.19 8.30 19.44
CA LYS A 185 -6.57 9.71 19.61
C LYS A 185 -7.33 10.27 18.42
N TYR A 186 -6.97 9.85 17.21
CA TYR A 186 -7.63 10.30 15.99
C TYR A 186 -9.08 9.81 15.89
N GLU A 187 -9.32 8.54 16.20
CA GLU A 187 -10.65 7.93 16.22
C GLU A 187 -11.52 8.49 17.34
N ASP A 188 -10.96 8.68 18.54
CA ASP A 188 -11.64 9.32 19.66
C ASP A 188 -12.12 10.73 19.32
N PHE A 189 -11.25 11.51 18.66
CA PHE A 189 -11.61 12.86 18.22
C PHE A 189 -12.64 12.85 17.07
N SER A 190 -12.53 11.90 16.15
CA SER A 190 -13.51 11.71 15.07
C SER A 190 -14.89 11.38 15.65
N ARG A 191 -14.98 10.42 16.57
CA ARG A 191 -16.20 10.08 17.32
C ARG A 191 -16.85 11.31 17.96
N LYS A 192 -16.06 12.13 18.66
CA LYS A 192 -16.52 13.37 19.30
C LYS A 192 -17.17 14.33 18.30
N ILE A 193 -16.62 14.46 17.08
CA ILE A 193 -17.23 15.25 16.01
C ILE A 193 -18.54 14.62 15.54
N ILE A 194 -18.57 13.31 15.30
CA ILE A 194 -19.76 12.59 14.82
C ILE A 194 -20.94 12.77 15.79
N GLU A 195 -20.71 12.56 17.08
CA GLU A 195 -21.72 12.70 18.13
C GLU A 195 -22.24 14.14 18.23
N CYS A 196 -21.36 15.12 18.03
CA CYS A 196 -21.75 16.53 18.02
C CYS A 196 -22.64 16.87 16.82
N LEU A 197 -22.26 16.41 15.62
CA LEU A 197 -23.08 16.58 14.41
C LEU A 197 -24.44 15.89 14.56
N ALA A 198 -24.48 14.68 15.11
CA ALA A 198 -25.74 13.96 15.36
C ALA A 198 -26.66 14.75 16.31
N THR A 199 -26.09 15.34 17.36
CA THR A 199 -26.84 16.20 18.30
C THR A 199 -27.45 17.42 17.59
N GLN A 200 -26.76 18.00 16.60
CA GLN A 200 -27.29 19.12 15.79
C GLN A 200 -28.50 18.71 14.93
N CYS A 201 -28.63 17.41 14.61
CA CYS A 201 -29.77 16.84 13.90
C CYS A 201 -30.89 16.34 14.84
N GLU A 202 -30.92 16.81 16.08
CA GLU A 202 -31.91 16.42 17.11
C GLU A 202 -31.89 14.92 17.44
N ILE A 203 -30.77 14.22 17.23
CA ILE A 203 -30.58 12.84 17.69
C ILE A 203 -30.23 12.88 19.18
N GLN A 204 -30.96 12.14 20.03
CA GLN A 204 -30.76 12.15 21.48
C GLN A 204 -29.65 11.19 21.91
N ASN A 205 -28.77 11.68 22.79
CA ASN A 205 -27.67 10.92 23.40
C ASN A 205 -26.90 10.07 22.38
N PRO A 206 -26.38 10.69 21.29
CA PRO A 206 -25.66 9.94 20.27
C PRO A 206 -24.37 9.35 20.86
N GLU A 207 -24.12 8.08 20.57
CA GLU A 207 -22.85 7.39 20.83
C GLU A 207 -22.38 6.79 19.50
N ALA A 208 -21.30 7.34 18.94
CA ALA A 208 -20.73 6.81 17.71
C ALA A 208 -19.79 5.66 18.03
N ILE A 209 -20.02 4.51 17.38
CA ILE A 209 -19.29 3.28 17.64
C ILE A 209 -18.74 2.70 16.34
N GLN A 210 -17.52 2.17 16.37
CA GLN A 210 -17.05 1.33 15.28
C GLN A 210 -17.54 -0.08 15.50
N THR A 211 -18.28 -0.60 14.53
CA THR A 211 -18.77 -1.98 14.55
C THR A 211 -18.99 -2.48 13.13
N GLU A 212 -19.30 -3.77 13.01
CA GLU A 212 -19.63 -4.38 11.73
C GLU A 212 -21.05 -4.00 11.33
N ASP A 213 -21.21 -3.49 10.11
CA ASP A 213 -22.51 -3.34 9.48
C ASP A 213 -23.14 -4.72 9.18
N MET A 214 -24.38 -4.74 8.71
CA MET A 214 -25.06 -5.99 8.31
C MET A 214 -24.32 -6.81 7.22
N ARG A 215 -23.29 -6.24 6.58
CA ARG A 215 -22.45 -6.88 5.54
C ARG A 215 -21.09 -7.34 6.09
N GLY A 216 -20.82 -7.17 7.39
CA GLY A 216 -19.54 -7.54 8.01
C GLY A 216 -18.42 -6.52 7.76
N ARG A 217 -18.76 -5.30 7.31
CA ARG A 217 -17.76 -4.24 7.06
C ARG A 217 -17.66 -3.35 8.29
N GLN A 218 -16.44 -3.01 8.68
CA GLN A 218 -16.22 -2.03 9.74
C GLN A 218 -16.72 -0.65 9.29
N ALA A 219 -17.62 -0.06 10.07
CA ALA A 219 -18.22 1.23 9.82
C ALA A 219 -18.46 1.99 11.12
N TRP A 220 -18.61 3.31 11.04
CA TRP A 220 -19.13 4.10 12.16
C TRP A 220 -20.63 3.94 12.21
N CYS A 221 -21.16 3.32 13.24
CA CYS A 221 -22.59 3.28 13.51
C CYS A 221 -22.97 4.27 14.61
N LEU A 222 -24.24 4.62 14.70
CA LEU A 222 -24.72 5.61 15.67
C LEU A 222 -25.78 5.01 16.60
N ARG A 223 -25.43 4.86 17.87
CA ARG A 223 -26.40 4.57 18.92
C ARG A 223 -27.09 5.85 19.36
N CYS A 224 -28.40 5.78 19.64
CA CYS A 224 -29.16 6.92 20.14
C CYS A 224 -30.40 6.47 20.93
N ASP A 225 -30.94 7.38 21.73
CA ASP A 225 -32.17 7.16 22.48
C ASP A 225 -33.44 7.49 21.68
N GLY A 226 -33.29 8.27 20.59
CA GLY A 226 -34.41 8.75 19.79
C GLY A 226 -34.05 9.89 18.85
N ILE A 227 -35.08 10.43 18.19
CA ILE A 227 -35.04 11.70 17.46
C ILE A 227 -36.12 12.63 18.04
N ASN A 228 -35.75 13.87 18.33
CA ASN A 228 -36.60 14.88 18.98
C ASN A 228 -37.40 14.37 20.20
N GLY A 229 -36.77 13.54 21.03
CA GLY A 229 -37.35 12.97 22.26
C GLY A 229 -38.31 11.81 22.03
N VAL A 230 -38.45 11.33 20.79
CA VAL A 230 -39.29 10.20 20.40
C VAL A 230 -38.40 9.03 20.02
N ASN A 231 -38.71 7.84 20.53
CA ASN A 231 -37.96 6.64 20.19
C ASN A 231 -38.13 6.30 18.70
N LEU A 232 -37.10 5.75 18.05
CA LEU A 232 -37.16 5.40 16.63
C LEU A 232 -38.28 4.40 16.31
N ASN A 233 -38.67 3.54 17.25
CA ASN A 233 -39.79 2.60 17.05
C ASN A 233 -41.18 3.26 17.00
N GLU A 234 -41.30 4.51 17.43
CA GLU A 234 -42.52 5.31 17.43
C GLU A 234 -42.56 6.32 16.26
N LEU A 235 -41.45 6.47 15.53
CA LEU A 235 -41.34 7.33 14.37
C LEU A 235 -41.73 6.59 13.09
N SER A 236 -42.27 7.33 12.12
CA SER A 236 -42.44 6.80 10.76
C SER A 236 -41.11 6.74 10.02
N ASP A 237 -40.95 5.78 9.09
CA ASP A 237 -39.77 5.67 8.21
C ASP A 237 -39.43 7.01 7.57
N LYS A 238 -40.44 7.78 7.15
CA LYS A 238 -40.26 9.11 6.55
C LYS A 238 -39.58 10.11 7.50
N GLN A 239 -39.87 10.05 8.80
CA GLN A 239 -39.21 10.90 9.79
C GLN A 239 -37.77 10.46 10.03
N ILE A 240 -37.53 9.15 10.16
CA ILE A 240 -36.20 8.57 10.34
C ILE A 240 -35.30 8.92 9.14
N ILE A 241 -35.78 8.65 7.91
CA ILE A 241 -35.08 8.94 6.66
C ILE A 241 -34.75 10.44 6.54
N LYS A 242 -35.68 11.33 6.91
CA LYS A 242 -35.44 12.78 6.85
C LYS A 242 -34.26 13.18 7.73
N THR A 243 -34.27 12.78 9.00
CA THR A 243 -33.18 13.08 9.94
C THR A 243 -31.87 12.43 9.52
N PHE A 244 -31.91 11.19 9.02
CA PHE A 244 -30.71 10.51 8.51
C PHE A 244 -30.09 11.26 7.33
N LYS A 245 -30.90 11.73 6.37
CA LYS A 245 -30.40 12.53 5.24
C LYS A 245 -29.72 13.81 5.69
N GLU A 246 -30.35 14.55 6.61
CA GLU A 246 -29.80 15.78 7.19
C GLU A 246 -28.45 15.52 7.88
N PHE A 247 -28.38 14.44 8.68
CA PHE A 247 -27.16 14.03 9.35
C PHE A 247 -26.07 13.56 8.38
N ARG A 248 -26.40 12.71 7.40
CA ARG A 248 -25.50 12.22 6.35
C ARG A 248 -24.91 13.39 5.56
N GLU A 249 -25.71 14.42 5.25
CA GLU A 249 -25.23 15.61 4.53
C GLU A 249 -24.19 16.39 5.34
N ILE A 250 -24.47 16.71 6.61
CA ILE A 250 -23.52 17.47 7.45
C ILE A 250 -22.27 16.64 7.80
N TYR A 251 -22.43 15.32 7.95
CA TYR A 251 -21.34 14.38 8.13
C TYR A 251 -20.40 14.42 6.93
N HIS A 252 -20.92 14.20 5.72
CA HIS A 252 -20.10 14.18 4.50
C HIS A 252 -19.41 15.52 4.27
N ARG A 253 -20.10 16.64 4.45
CA ARG A 253 -19.49 17.97 4.35
C ARG A 253 -18.31 18.16 5.32
N THR A 254 -18.31 17.47 6.46
CA THR A 254 -17.27 17.57 7.48
C THR A 254 -16.09 16.65 7.19
N PHE A 255 -16.35 15.38 6.89
CA PHE A 255 -15.33 14.33 6.78
C PHE A 255 -14.83 14.12 5.34
N ASP A 256 -15.70 14.29 4.34
CA ASP A 256 -15.38 14.07 2.92
C ASP A 256 -16.16 15.04 2.01
N PRO A 257 -15.85 16.36 2.04
CA PRO A 257 -16.59 17.40 1.31
C PRO A 257 -16.52 17.27 -0.22
N TYR A 258 -15.56 16.48 -0.72
CA TYR A 258 -15.30 16.29 -2.14
C TYR A 258 -15.59 14.84 -2.59
N GLY A 259 -15.97 13.97 -1.66
CA GLY A 259 -16.40 12.60 -1.93
C GLY A 259 -17.80 12.56 -2.51
N SER A 260 -18.08 11.51 -3.29
CA SER A 260 -19.46 11.24 -3.67
C SER A 260 -20.25 10.85 -2.43
N LEU A 261 -21.50 11.31 -2.33
CA LEU A 261 -22.45 10.79 -1.33
C LEU A 261 -22.52 9.25 -1.39
N SER A 262 -22.32 8.65 -2.57
CA SER A 262 -22.32 7.21 -2.82
C SER A 262 -21.00 6.49 -2.53
N SER A 263 -19.89 7.19 -2.32
CA SER A 263 -18.55 6.59 -2.16
C SER A 263 -17.87 7.13 -0.91
N SER A 264 -18.03 6.42 0.20
CA SER A 264 -17.25 6.70 1.41
C SER A 264 -15.84 6.14 1.26
N PHE A 265 -14.85 7.02 1.08
CA PHE A 265 -13.44 6.62 1.16
C PHE A 265 -13.02 6.48 2.63
N GLY A 266 -12.66 5.24 3.02
CA GLY A 266 -11.91 4.92 4.24
C GLY A 266 -12.65 5.18 5.55
N ASN A 267 -13.13 4.12 6.22
CA ASN A 267 -13.62 4.10 7.62
C ASN A 267 -14.47 5.30 8.10
N THR A 268 -15.08 6.06 7.20
CA THR A 268 -15.92 7.25 7.48
C THR A 268 -17.29 7.07 6.81
N THR A 269 -17.74 5.83 6.64
CA THR A 269 -19.14 5.60 6.28
C THR A 269 -19.94 5.60 7.57
N ILE A 270 -20.96 6.45 7.65
CA ILE A 270 -21.97 6.26 8.69
C ILE A 270 -22.85 5.09 8.27
N GLY A 271 -22.80 4.02 9.06
CA GLY A 271 -23.65 2.84 8.93
C GLY A 271 -24.93 3.01 9.71
N ASP A 272 -25.34 1.92 10.34
CA ASP A 272 -26.68 1.74 10.88
C ASP A 272 -26.92 2.56 12.16
N PHE A 273 -28.18 2.91 12.40
CA PHE A 273 -28.60 3.51 13.66
C PHE A 273 -29.02 2.42 14.62
N TYR A 274 -28.69 2.56 15.90
CA TYR A 274 -29.12 1.64 16.94
C TYR A 274 -29.93 2.37 18.01
N CYS A 275 -31.16 1.92 18.21
CA CYS A 275 -32.05 2.50 19.20
C CYS A 275 -32.92 1.42 19.84
N ALA A 276 -33.01 1.43 21.18
CA ALA A 276 -33.86 0.53 21.96
C ALA A 276 -33.77 -0.96 21.57
N GLY A 277 -32.54 -1.47 21.38
CA GLY A 277 -32.30 -2.89 21.09
C GLY A 277 -32.48 -3.30 19.63
N LYS A 278 -32.69 -2.32 18.74
CA LYS A 278 -32.88 -2.55 17.31
C LYS A 278 -31.93 -1.71 16.49
N TRP A 279 -31.46 -2.29 15.41
CA TRP A 279 -30.75 -1.65 14.33
C TRP A 279 -31.72 -1.16 13.25
N TYR A 280 -31.36 -0.04 12.64
CA TYR A 280 -32.08 0.64 11.59
C TYR A 280 -31.07 0.92 10.48
N ASP A 281 -31.09 0.10 9.42
CA ASP A 281 -30.37 0.38 8.17
C ASP A 281 -31.26 1.31 7.32
N ILE A 282 -30.71 2.45 6.93
CA ILE A 282 -31.43 3.48 6.18
C ILE A 282 -30.92 3.50 4.76
N HIS A 283 -31.69 2.93 3.84
CA HIS A 283 -31.38 2.95 2.43
C HIS A 283 -31.84 4.26 1.79
N ILE A 284 -30.91 4.99 1.19
CA ILE A 284 -31.19 6.21 0.44
C ILE A 284 -30.92 5.96 -1.05
N ASP A 285 -31.95 6.12 -1.87
CA ASP A 285 -31.83 6.04 -3.33
C ASP A 285 -31.39 7.41 -3.88
N ASP A 286 -30.08 7.54 -4.10
CA ASP A 286 -29.46 8.76 -4.63
C ASP A 286 -29.91 9.06 -6.09
N SER A 287 -30.65 8.14 -6.76
CA SER A 287 -31.20 8.28 -8.12
C SER A 287 -32.65 8.80 -8.12
N PHE A 288 -32.88 9.98 -7.53
CA PHE A 288 -34.18 10.68 -7.46
C PHE A 288 -35.15 10.27 -6.33
N GLY A 289 -34.69 9.61 -5.26
CA GLY A 289 -35.41 9.50 -3.98
C GLY A 289 -36.79 8.81 -4.03
N LYS A 290 -37.02 7.95 -5.02
CA LYS A 290 -38.29 7.24 -5.18
C LYS A 290 -38.39 5.95 -4.36
N ASN A 291 -37.27 5.41 -3.88
CA ASN A 291 -37.22 4.11 -3.20
C ASN A 291 -36.46 4.13 -1.85
N ASP A 292 -36.46 5.24 -1.11
CA ASP A 292 -35.88 5.22 0.24
C ASP A 292 -36.68 4.29 1.16
N TYR A 293 -36.00 3.51 1.98
CA TYR A 293 -36.63 2.63 2.97
C TYR A 293 -35.76 2.46 4.22
N VAL A 294 -36.39 1.98 5.29
CA VAL A 294 -35.71 1.62 6.54
C VAL A 294 -35.88 0.12 6.76
N GLU A 295 -34.77 -0.60 6.90
CA GLU A 295 -34.77 -1.99 7.33
C GLU A 295 -34.45 -2.05 8.82
N VAL A 296 -35.33 -2.71 9.59
CA VAL A 296 -35.20 -2.83 11.04
C VAL A 296 -34.89 -4.27 11.41
N TYR A 297 -33.84 -4.48 12.20
CA TYR A 297 -33.42 -5.80 12.64
C TYR A 297 -32.85 -5.77 14.06
N SER A 298 -32.84 -6.93 14.70
CA SER A 298 -32.29 -7.16 16.03
C SER A 298 -30.78 -7.40 15.99
N GLU A 299 -30.11 -7.31 17.14
CA GLU A 299 -28.70 -7.69 17.26
C GLU A 299 -28.44 -9.15 16.85
N SER A 300 -29.35 -10.07 17.16
CA SER A 300 -29.19 -11.47 16.76
C SER A 300 -29.29 -11.64 15.25
N GLU A 301 -30.21 -10.93 14.58
CA GLU A 301 -30.31 -10.93 13.12
C GLU A 301 -29.07 -10.31 12.46
N GLN A 302 -28.50 -9.25 13.04
CA GLN A 302 -27.23 -8.69 12.59
C GLN A 302 -26.12 -9.74 12.66
N GLN A 303 -25.96 -10.39 13.81
CA GLN A 303 -24.94 -11.42 14.00
C GLN A 303 -25.13 -12.62 13.06
N GLU A 304 -26.37 -13.02 12.81
CA GLU A 304 -26.69 -14.09 11.86
C GLU A 304 -26.33 -13.69 10.41
N ARG A 305 -26.65 -12.47 9.99
CA ARG A 305 -26.33 -11.95 8.65
C ARG A 305 -24.83 -11.81 8.44
N VAL A 306 -24.10 -11.28 9.43
CA VAL A 306 -22.64 -11.23 9.44
C VAL A 306 -22.06 -12.64 9.30
N LYS A 307 -22.51 -13.59 10.14
CA LYS A 307 -22.07 -14.99 10.07
C LYS A 307 -22.38 -15.62 8.71
N ALA A 308 -23.55 -15.37 8.13
CA ALA A 308 -23.92 -15.88 6.82
C ALA A 308 -22.99 -15.34 5.71
N ASN A 309 -22.64 -14.04 5.77
CA ASN A 309 -21.70 -13.42 4.84
C ASN A 309 -20.28 -13.96 5.00
N VAL A 310 -19.81 -14.17 6.24
CA VAL A 310 -18.50 -14.80 6.52
C VAL A 310 -18.48 -16.26 6.08
N THR A 311 -19.54 -17.03 6.35
CA THR A 311 -19.63 -18.46 5.95
C THR A 311 -19.70 -18.62 4.42
N ALA A 312 -20.33 -17.66 3.73
CA ALA A 312 -20.31 -17.60 2.26
C ALA A 312 -18.91 -17.30 1.71
N ALA A 313 -18.09 -16.56 2.45
CA ALA A 313 -16.68 -16.34 2.12
C ALA A 313 -15.77 -17.54 2.48
N GLU A 314 -16.11 -18.33 3.50
CA GLU A 314 -15.30 -19.46 4.00
C GLU A 314 -15.53 -20.81 3.29
N ASN A 315 -16.59 -20.97 2.49
CA ASN A 315 -16.78 -22.13 1.60
C ASN A 315 -16.47 -21.76 0.14
N PRO A 316 -15.19 -21.80 -0.27
CA PRO A 316 -14.83 -21.46 -1.63
C PRO A 316 -15.25 -22.58 -2.59
N VAL A 317 -16.30 -22.35 -3.37
CA VAL A 317 -16.40 -22.88 -4.74
C VAL A 317 -15.07 -22.51 -5.44
N PRO A 318 -14.43 -23.36 -6.28
CA PRO A 318 -13.08 -23.12 -6.79
C PRO A 318 -12.90 -21.66 -7.24
N HIS A 319 -12.09 -20.93 -6.48
CA HIS A 319 -11.92 -19.50 -6.66
C HIS A 319 -11.09 -19.21 -7.92
N SER A 320 -11.77 -18.70 -8.94
CA SER A 320 -11.18 -17.68 -9.82
C SER A 320 -11.09 -16.36 -9.04
N PRO A 321 -10.08 -15.50 -9.27
CA PRO A 321 -9.95 -14.22 -8.59
C PRO A 321 -11.23 -13.39 -8.73
N SER A 322 -11.73 -12.92 -7.59
CA SER A 322 -13.02 -12.27 -7.44
C SER A 322 -13.07 -10.93 -8.19
N GLY A 323 -13.85 -10.90 -9.25
CA GLY A 323 -14.29 -9.72 -9.97
C GLY A 323 -15.63 -10.01 -10.62
N TRP A 324 -16.71 -9.83 -9.85
CA TRP A 324 -18.09 -9.63 -10.28
C TRP A 324 -18.86 -10.86 -10.81
N THR A 325 -19.76 -11.39 -9.99
CA THR A 325 -20.79 -12.36 -10.40
C THR A 325 -21.97 -11.69 -11.10
N THR A 326 -22.31 -12.24 -12.26
CA THR A 326 -23.34 -11.86 -13.24
C THR A 326 -24.65 -12.68 -13.08
N GLY A 327 -25.79 -12.13 -13.50
CA GLY A 327 -27.05 -12.87 -13.76
C GLY A 327 -28.27 -12.00 -14.10
N GLY A 328 -28.68 -11.95 -15.39
CA GLY A 328 -29.79 -11.13 -15.96
C GLY A 328 -31.23 -11.69 -15.79
N PRO A 329 -32.28 -11.22 -16.53
CA PRO A 329 -32.27 -11.01 -18.00
C PRO A 329 -32.81 -9.65 -18.53
N SER A 330 -32.61 -9.48 -19.85
CA SER A 330 -32.88 -8.35 -20.76
C SER A 330 -34.33 -7.85 -20.87
N THR A 331 -34.52 -6.61 -21.36
CA THR A 331 -35.02 -6.31 -22.73
C THR A 331 -34.95 -4.82 -23.08
N LYS A 332 -34.68 -4.57 -24.37
CA LYS A 332 -34.48 -3.29 -25.08
C LYS A 332 -35.76 -2.43 -25.23
N ASN A 333 -35.60 -1.10 -25.35
CA ASN A 333 -35.74 -0.36 -26.62
C ASN A 333 -35.51 1.16 -26.42
N SER A 334 -34.57 1.68 -27.23
CA SER A 334 -34.60 2.86 -28.12
C SER A 334 -35.81 3.83 -28.01
N ASP A 335 -35.73 5.16 -28.12
CA ASP A 335 -34.96 6.05 -29.03
C ASP A 335 -34.99 7.52 -28.55
N GLU A 336 -34.08 8.32 -29.16
CA GLU A 336 -34.16 9.75 -29.52
C GLU A 336 -33.92 10.88 -28.49
N ASP A 337 -32.64 11.30 -28.45
CA ASP A 337 -32.11 12.59 -28.95
C ASP A 337 -32.76 13.92 -28.48
N SER A 338 -32.02 14.68 -27.65
CA SER A 338 -31.85 16.13 -27.84
C SER A 338 -30.66 16.67 -27.05
N VAL A 339 -29.69 17.20 -27.81
CA VAL A 339 -28.51 17.93 -27.33
C VAL A 339 -28.91 19.23 -26.62
N SER A 340 -28.52 19.37 -25.35
CA SER A 340 -28.41 20.68 -24.70
C SER A 340 -27.27 20.68 -23.69
N ASP A 341 -26.18 21.38 -24.00
CA ASP A 341 -25.10 21.98 -23.17
C ASP A 341 -24.46 21.20 -21.98
N SER A 342 -25.17 20.31 -21.28
CA SER A 342 -24.65 19.40 -20.25
C SER A 342 -23.75 18.29 -20.80
N GLY A 343 -23.89 17.96 -22.09
CA GLY A 343 -23.06 16.96 -22.76
C GLY A 343 -21.59 17.35 -22.86
N SER A 344 -21.25 18.65 -22.97
CA SER A 344 -19.82 19.02 -23.08
C SER A 344 -19.07 18.78 -21.77
N GLN A 345 -19.64 19.15 -20.62
CA GLN A 345 -18.98 18.99 -19.33
C GLN A 345 -18.90 17.52 -18.91
N GLU A 346 -19.92 16.72 -19.19
CA GLU A 346 -19.91 15.27 -18.93
C GLU A 346 -18.79 14.57 -19.72
N TYR A 347 -18.61 14.95 -20.98
CA TYR A 347 -17.58 14.38 -21.85
C TYR A 347 -16.17 14.80 -21.40
N GLN A 348 -16.00 16.04 -20.93
CA GLN A 348 -14.75 16.49 -20.30
C GLN A 348 -14.47 15.81 -18.96
N ASN A 349 -15.51 15.53 -18.17
CA ASN A 349 -15.38 14.80 -16.90
C ASN A 349 -14.96 13.34 -17.17
N ALA A 350 -15.57 12.68 -18.16
CA ALA A 350 -15.19 11.34 -18.60
C ALA A 350 -13.73 11.30 -19.08
N LEU A 351 -13.30 12.29 -19.89
CA LEU A 351 -11.91 12.43 -20.33
C LEU A 351 -10.96 12.60 -19.13
N THR A 352 -11.28 13.49 -18.19
CA THR A 352 -10.46 13.75 -17.01
C THR A 352 -10.32 12.49 -16.13
N LYS A 353 -11.41 11.78 -15.87
CA LYS A 353 -11.40 10.52 -15.10
C LYS A 353 -10.63 9.43 -15.83
N GLY A 354 -10.85 9.28 -17.12
CA GLY A 354 -10.15 8.27 -17.91
C GLY A 354 -8.64 8.51 -18.00
N LEU A 355 -8.20 9.77 -18.11
CA LEU A 355 -6.78 10.14 -18.02
C LEU A 355 -6.19 9.81 -16.64
N LYS A 356 -6.95 10.02 -15.55
CA LYS A 356 -6.53 9.63 -14.20
C LYS A 356 -6.33 8.12 -14.11
N TYR A 357 -7.27 7.32 -14.62
CA TYR A 357 -7.16 5.86 -14.63
C TYR A 357 -6.00 5.35 -15.49
N ALA A 358 -5.83 5.91 -16.68
CA ALA A 358 -4.71 5.58 -17.54
C ALA A 358 -3.37 5.92 -16.87
N ASN A 359 -3.21 7.12 -16.30
CA ASN A 359 -1.91 7.63 -15.86
C ASN A 359 -1.54 7.23 -14.42
N GLN A 360 -2.51 7.00 -13.54
CA GLN A 360 -2.25 6.65 -12.13
C GLN A 360 -2.41 5.16 -11.85
N LEU A 361 -3.34 4.49 -12.54
CA LEU A 361 -3.59 3.06 -12.36
C LEU A 361 -3.05 2.20 -13.50
N PHE A 362 -2.44 2.82 -14.52
CA PHE A 362 -1.82 2.12 -15.66
C PHE A 362 -2.77 1.14 -16.35
N MET A 363 -4.06 1.49 -16.43
CA MET A 363 -5.08 0.64 -17.02
C MET A 363 -4.94 0.56 -18.54
N SER A 364 -5.46 -0.51 -19.13
CA SER A 364 -5.60 -0.63 -20.59
C SER A 364 -6.71 0.26 -21.13
N LYS A 365 -6.69 0.51 -22.43
CA LYS A 365 -7.72 1.32 -23.11
C LYS A 365 -9.13 0.74 -22.91
N GLN A 366 -9.27 -0.58 -22.96
CA GLN A 366 -10.56 -1.25 -22.73
C GLN A 366 -10.98 -1.17 -21.27
N ALA A 367 -10.06 -1.43 -20.33
CA ALA A 367 -10.36 -1.34 -18.91
C ALA A 367 -10.77 0.08 -18.50
N VAL A 368 -10.17 1.12 -19.10
CA VAL A 368 -10.60 2.52 -18.87
C VAL A 368 -12.02 2.75 -19.40
N TYR A 369 -12.35 2.25 -20.59
CA TYR A 369 -13.72 2.36 -21.14
C TYR A 369 -14.74 1.65 -20.24
N ASP A 370 -14.45 0.43 -19.83
CA ASP A 370 -15.29 -0.37 -18.96
C ASP A 370 -15.49 0.33 -17.60
N GLN A 371 -14.43 0.93 -17.04
CA GLN A 371 -14.51 1.67 -15.79
C GLN A 371 -15.35 2.95 -15.90
N LEU A 372 -15.24 3.66 -17.03
CA LEU A 372 -16.02 4.87 -17.28
C LEU A 372 -17.52 4.57 -17.45
N THR A 373 -17.86 3.48 -18.13
CA THR A 373 -19.25 3.09 -18.41
C THR A 373 -19.90 2.27 -17.29
N SER A 374 -19.10 1.64 -16.44
CA SER A 374 -19.59 0.76 -15.37
C SER A 374 -20.52 1.50 -14.41
N SER A 375 -21.69 0.91 -14.15
CA SER A 375 -22.67 1.38 -13.16
C SER A 375 -22.17 1.35 -11.72
N TYR A 376 -21.05 0.65 -11.46
CA TYR A 376 -20.35 0.67 -10.17
C TYR A 376 -18.96 1.32 -10.26
N GLY A 377 -18.63 1.87 -11.43
CA GLY A 377 -17.47 2.71 -11.68
C GLY A 377 -17.90 4.18 -11.72
N GLU A 378 -17.78 4.82 -12.89
CA GLU A 378 -18.15 6.23 -13.05
C GLU A 378 -19.57 6.45 -13.61
N GLY A 379 -20.18 5.43 -14.22
CA GLY A 379 -21.54 5.50 -14.75
C GLY A 379 -21.76 6.51 -15.88
N PHE A 380 -20.71 6.90 -16.61
CA PHE A 380 -20.84 7.76 -17.79
C PHE A 380 -21.59 7.04 -18.91
N SER A 381 -22.27 7.80 -19.76
CA SER A 381 -22.86 7.27 -20.99
C SER A 381 -21.79 6.66 -21.90
N GLU A 382 -22.18 5.67 -22.71
CA GLU A 382 -21.27 5.03 -23.68
C GLU A 382 -20.64 6.08 -24.62
N ASP A 383 -21.40 7.11 -25.00
CA ASP A 383 -20.91 8.20 -25.87
C ASP A 383 -19.87 9.09 -25.17
N ALA A 384 -20.06 9.42 -23.89
CA ALA A 384 -19.10 10.20 -23.11
C ALA A 384 -17.81 9.41 -22.84
N ALA A 385 -17.94 8.11 -22.54
CA ALA A 385 -16.79 7.22 -22.37
C ALA A 385 -16.04 7.01 -23.69
N GLN A 386 -16.75 6.84 -24.80
CA GLN A 386 -16.13 6.72 -26.12
C GLN A 386 -15.42 8.02 -26.50
N TYR A 387 -16.05 9.18 -26.26
CA TYR A 387 -15.40 10.47 -26.43
C TYR A 387 -14.10 10.57 -25.63
N ALA A 388 -14.13 10.20 -24.35
CA ALA A 388 -12.93 10.20 -23.50
C ALA A 388 -11.82 9.35 -24.12
N ILE A 389 -12.13 8.12 -24.50
CA ILE A 389 -11.20 7.16 -25.10
C ILE A 389 -10.61 7.67 -26.43
N ASP A 390 -11.40 8.37 -27.22
CA ASP A 390 -10.97 8.94 -28.51
C ASP A 390 -10.09 10.20 -28.34
N HIS A 391 -10.24 10.91 -27.22
CA HIS A 391 -9.49 12.15 -26.93
C HIS A 391 -8.26 11.92 -26.03
N MET A 392 -8.00 10.70 -25.57
CA MET A 392 -6.76 10.30 -24.89
C MET A 392 -5.61 10.08 -25.89
N THR A 393 -5.24 11.12 -26.64
CA THR A 393 -4.21 11.03 -27.69
C THR A 393 -2.79 10.93 -27.14
N ASP A 394 -2.57 11.38 -25.91
CA ASP A 394 -1.24 11.48 -25.28
C ASP A 394 -0.92 10.30 -24.34
N VAL A 395 -1.80 9.30 -24.25
CA VAL A 395 -1.58 8.12 -23.40
C VAL A 395 -0.75 7.08 -24.14
N ASP A 396 0.41 6.74 -23.56
CA ASP A 396 1.22 5.61 -24.02
C ASP A 396 0.74 4.29 -23.38
N TRP A 397 -0.13 3.59 -24.11
CA TRP A 397 -0.68 2.31 -23.66
C TRP A 397 0.34 1.18 -23.57
N ASN A 398 1.46 1.27 -24.29
CA ASN A 398 2.56 0.31 -24.17
C ASN A 398 3.31 0.54 -22.85
N ALA A 399 3.54 1.80 -22.47
CA ALA A 399 4.11 2.14 -21.17
C ALA A 399 3.22 1.68 -20.01
N ASN A 400 1.89 1.84 -20.13
CA ASN A 400 0.95 1.33 -19.13
C ASN A 400 1.04 -0.20 -18.96
N ALA A 401 1.10 -0.95 -20.07
CA ALA A 401 1.26 -2.39 -20.04
C ALA A 401 2.57 -2.81 -19.37
N LEU A 402 3.67 -2.10 -19.65
CA LEU A 402 4.97 -2.35 -19.04
C LEU A 402 4.95 -2.07 -17.53
N GLU A 403 4.31 -0.98 -17.08
CA GLU A 403 4.23 -0.67 -15.65
C GLU A 403 3.39 -1.70 -14.89
N LYS A 404 2.28 -2.18 -15.47
CA LYS A 404 1.52 -3.32 -14.92
C LYS A 404 2.36 -4.59 -14.87
N ALA A 405 3.13 -4.87 -15.93
CA ALA A 405 4.04 -6.02 -15.95
C ALA A 405 5.08 -5.94 -14.83
N LYS A 406 5.69 -4.77 -14.60
CA LYS A 406 6.63 -4.56 -13.48
C LYS A 406 5.97 -4.77 -12.12
N GLN A 407 4.74 -4.29 -11.93
CA GLN A 407 4.00 -4.53 -10.69
C GLN A 407 3.79 -6.02 -10.44
N TYR A 408 3.33 -6.77 -11.44
CA TYR A 408 3.13 -8.21 -11.31
C TYR A 408 4.45 -8.97 -11.12
N TYR A 409 5.52 -8.54 -11.78
CA TYR A 409 6.81 -9.21 -11.70
C TYR A 409 7.50 -8.98 -10.36
N TYR A 410 7.67 -7.72 -9.95
CA TYR A 410 8.47 -7.38 -8.76
C TYR A 410 7.67 -7.38 -7.45
N LYS A 411 6.35 -7.21 -7.49
CA LYS A 411 5.52 -7.18 -6.26
C LYS A 411 4.72 -8.45 -6.03
N MET A 412 4.53 -9.28 -7.07
CA MET A 412 3.74 -10.51 -6.99
C MET A 412 4.49 -11.75 -7.50
N ASP A 413 5.78 -11.62 -7.80
CA ASP A 413 6.68 -12.71 -8.21
C ASP A 413 6.13 -13.58 -9.37
N MET A 414 5.35 -12.97 -10.27
CA MET A 414 4.72 -13.69 -11.37
C MET A 414 5.70 -13.98 -12.50
N SER A 415 5.64 -15.16 -13.11
CA SER A 415 6.43 -15.47 -14.32
C SER A 415 6.02 -14.60 -15.51
N LYS A 416 6.96 -14.30 -16.42
CA LYS A 416 6.69 -13.54 -17.67
C LYS A 416 5.50 -14.10 -18.48
N LYS A 417 5.34 -15.44 -18.51
CA LYS A 417 4.19 -16.07 -19.15
C LYS A 417 2.87 -15.76 -18.43
N ALA A 418 2.84 -15.90 -17.10
CA ALA A 418 1.65 -15.60 -16.31
C ALA A 418 1.27 -14.12 -16.41
N ILE A 419 2.26 -13.23 -16.49
CA ILE A 419 2.06 -11.79 -16.70
C ILE A 419 1.43 -11.54 -18.08
N TYR A 420 1.94 -12.16 -19.15
CA TYR A 420 1.36 -12.02 -20.48
C TYR A 420 -0.12 -12.45 -20.50
N ASP A 421 -0.40 -13.62 -19.91
CA ASP A 421 -1.76 -14.15 -19.83
C ASP A 421 -2.67 -13.22 -18.99
N GLN A 422 -2.15 -12.64 -17.90
CA GLN A 422 -2.89 -11.70 -17.06
C GLN A 422 -3.16 -10.35 -17.76
N LEU A 423 -2.16 -9.83 -18.49
CA LEU A 423 -2.28 -8.58 -19.22
C LEU A 423 -3.32 -8.67 -20.34
N THR A 424 -3.41 -9.82 -21.02
CA THR A 424 -4.33 -10.03 -22.15
C THR A 424 -5.69 -10.59 -21.76
N SER A 425 -5.85 -11.07 -20.53
CA SER A 425 -7.09 -11.69 -20.06
C SER A 425 -8.27 -10.72 -20.15
N SER A 426 -9.41 -11.22 -20.66
CA SER A 426 -10.69 -10.50 -20.65
C SER A 426 -11.21 -10.20 -19.24
N TYR A 427 -10.73 -10.94 -18.25
CA TYR A 427 -11.03 -10.77 -16.82
C TYR A 427 -9.85 -10.14 -16.04
N GLY A 428 -8.75 -9.83 -16.74
CA GLY A 428 -7.54 -9.24 -16.17
C GLY A 428 -7.40 -7.79 -16.61
N GLU A 429 -6.25 -7.43 -17.17
CA GLU A 429 -5.97 -6.04 -17.54
C GLU A 429 -6.46 -5.65 -18.94
N GLN A 430 -6.87 -6.62 -19.78
CA GLN A 430 -7.45 -6.40 -21.11
C GLN A 430 -6.58 -5.56 -22.08
N PHE A 431 -5.25 -5.60 -21.93
CA PHE A 431 -4.35 -5.07 -22.95
C PHE A 431 -4.43 -5.88 -24.23
N THR A 432 -4.16 -5.22 -25.36
CA THR A 432 -3.98 -5.94 -26.63
C THR A 432 -2.78 -6.88 -26.55
N SER A 433 -2.81 -7.98 -27.32
CA SER A 433 -1.68 -8.92 -27.38
C SER A 433 -0.36 -8.24 -27.76
N SER A 434 -0.39 -7.18 -28.58
CA SER A 434 0.79 -6.38 -28.93
C SER A 434 1.33 -5.55 -27.77
N GLN A 435 0.46 -4.94 -26.95
CA GLN A 435 0.88 -4.18 -25.76
C GLN A 435 1.43 -5.09 -24.67
N ALA A 436 0.77 -6.24 -24.45
CA ALA A 436 1.27 -7.24 -23.52
C ALA A 436 2.62 -7.81 -23.98
N GLN A 437 2.79 -8.09 -25.29
CA GLN A 437 4.06 -8.55 -25.81
C GLN A 437 5.16 -7.49 -25.63
N TYR A 438 4.85 -6.23 -25.95
CA TYR A 438 5.76 -5.11 -25.70
C TYR A 438 6.20 -5.07 -24.23
N ALA A 439 5.25 -5.19 -23.30
CA ALA A 439 5.53 -5.19 -21.88
C ALA A 439 6.48 -6.33 -21.46
N ILE A 440 6.28 -7.55 -21.97
CA ILE A 440 7.16 -8.70 -21.68
C ILE A 440 8.56 -8.53 -22.28
N ASP A 441 8.65 -8.00 -23.49
CA ASP A 441 9.92 -7.80 -24.20
C ASP A 441 10.79 -6.74 -23.52
N HIS A 442 10.19 -5.80 -22.79
CA HIS A 442 10.87 -4.68 -22.10
C HIS A 442 10.91 -4.85 -20.57
N LEU A 443 10.55 -6.03 -20.05
CA LEU A 443 10.57 -6.34 -18.62
C LEU A 443 11.95 -6.92 -18.25
N GLU A 444 12.75 -6.16 -17.49
CA GLU A 444 14.13 -6.54 -17.08
C GLU A 444 14.19 -7.47 -15.86
#